data_AF-A0A1U9ZYZ3-F1
#
_entry.id   AF-A0A1U9ZYZ3-F1
#
_cell.length_a   1.000
_cell.length_b   1.000
_cell.length_c   1.000
_cell.angle_alpha   90.00
_cell.angle_beta   90.00
_cell.angle_gamma   90.00
#
_symmetry.space_group_name_H-M   'P 1'
#
loop_
_entity.id
_entity.type
_entity.pdbx_description
1 polymer ?
#
loop_
_entity_poly.entity_id
_entity_poly.type
_entity_poly.pdbx_seq_one_letter_code
_entity_poly.pdbx_strand_id
1 'polypeptide(L)'
;MANADRRELVEDDPAFTWEPYRPSGVLRVTHTSCCGMYEFASGGGTFFVLRHVGGARYEETGRGRYPIALAAYIALVKQHHADHRGRGERPEPDTYLAREGRRG
;
A
#
# COMPACT_ATOMS: atom_id res chain seq x y z
N MET A 1 -0.92 -35.74 2.08
CA MET A 1 -0.78 -34.53 2.91
C MET A 1 -0.05 -33.48 2.09
N ALA A 2 -0.77 -32.51 1.54
CA ALA A 2 -0.19 -31.30 0.98
C ALA A 2 -1.16 -30.18 1.38
N ASN A 3 -0.74 -29.36 2.33
CA ASN A 3 -1.53 -28.22 2.81
C ASN A 3 -1.66 -27.24 1.65
N ALA A 4 -2.87 -27.15 1.10
CA ALA A 4 -3.28 -26.01 0.31
C ALA A 4 -3.31 -24.81 1.26
N ASP A 5 -2.18 -24.12 1.34
CA ASP A 5 -2.04 -22.89 2.10
C ASP A 5 -3.05 -21.88 1.57
N ARG A 6 -3.92 -21.50 2.49
CA ARG A 6 -5.25 -21.00 2.24
C ARG A 6 -5.13 -19.52 1.92
N ARG A 7 -5.23 -19.22 0.62
CA ARG A 7 -5.98 -18.08 0.04
C ARG A 7 -6.57 -17.15 1.11
N GLU A 8 -5.87 -16.08 1.43
CA GLU A 8 -6.49 -14.82 1.80
C GLU A 8 -6.01 -13.80 0.77
N LEU A 9 -6.68 -13.87 -0.38
CA LEU A 9 -6.71 -12.80 -1.35
C LEU A 9 -7.16 -11.56 -0.58
N VAL A 10 -6.23 -10.62 -0.42
CA VAL A 10 -6.45 -9.30 0.19
C VAL A 10 -7.72 -8.75 -0.42
N GLU A 11 -8.79 -8.71 0.39
CA GLU A 11 -10.11 -8.29 -0.05
C GLU A 11 -9.99 -6.95 -0.79
N ASP A 12 -10.61 -6.90 -1.97
CA ASP A 12 -10.76 -5.68 -2.76
C ASP A 12 -11.41 -4.61 -1.88
N ASP A 13 -10.59 -3.68 -1.43
CA ASP A 13 -11.05 -2.50 -0.71
C ASP A 13 -11.85 -1.65 -1.71
N PRO A 14 -13.19 -1.56 -1.61
CA PRO A 14 -14.05 -1.01 -2.68
C PRO A 14 -13.79 0.48 -2.96
N ALA A 15 -13.01 1.15 -2.10
CA ALA A 15 -12.57 2.53 -2.28
C ALA A 15 -11.40 2.69 -3.28
N PHE A 16 -10.64 1.62 -3.55
CA PHE A 16 -9.44 1.68 -4.39
C PHE A 16 -9.51 0.68 -5.55
N THR A 17 -9.45 1.21 -6.77
CA THR A 17 -9.26 0.36 -7.95
C THR A 17 -7.79 -0.06 -8.04
N TRP A 18 -7.55 -1.36 -7.95
CA TRP A 18 -6.23 -1.96 -8.13
C TRP A 18 -6.04 -2.41 -9.57
N GLU A 19 -4.91 -2.04 -10.15
CA GLU A 19 -4.54 -2.40 -11.52
C GLU A 19 -3.20 -3.15 -11.52
N PRO A 20 -2.97 -4.11 -12.43
CA PRO A 20 -1.67 -4.77 -12.53
C PRO A 20 -0.55 -3.75 -12.75
N TYR A 21 0.47 -3.77 -11.88
CA TYR A 21 1.60 -2.87 -12.02
C TYR A 21 2.38 -3.20 -13.30
N ARG A 22 2.49 -2.22 -14.20
CA ARG A 22 3.30 -2.31 -15.41
C ARG A 22 4.53 -1.43 -15.26
N PRO A 23 5.73 -2.01 -15.08
CA PRO A 23 6.95 -1.23 -14.96
C PRO A 23 7.15 -0.33 -16.19
N SER A 24 7.32 0.96 -15.96
CA SER A 24 7.68 1.93 -16.98
C SER A 24 8.85 2.78 -16.47
N GLY A 25 10.06 2.44 -16.93
CA GLY A 25 11.30 3.08 -16.49
C GLY A 25 11.77 2.62 -15.10
N VAL A 26 12.48 3.50 -14.40
CA VAL A 26 13.07 3.20 -13.09
C VAL A 26 12.02 3.37 -12.00
N LEU A 27 11.69 2.27 -11.33
CA LEU A 27 10.87 2.26 -10.12
C LEU A 27 11.68 2.80 -8.93
N ARG A 28 11.08 3.71 -8.15
CA ARG A 28 11.64 4.19 -6.89
C ARG A 28 10.61 4.02 -5.79
N VAL A 29 10.85 3.07 -4.89
CA VAL A 29 10.11 2.96 -3.63
C VAL A 29 10.64 4.03 -2.68
N THR A 30 9.74 4.89 -2.20
CA THR A 30 10.09 6.02 -1.34
C THR A 30 9.72 5.79 0.12
N HIS A 31 8.79 4.88 0.39
CA HIS A 31 8.35 4.53 1.73
C HIS A 31 7.56 3.22 1.70
N THR A 32 7.56 2.50 2.82
CA THR A 32 6.97 1.17 2.97
C THR A 32 6.18 1.13 4.28
N SER A 33 5.00 0.52 4.27
CA SER A 33 4.16 0.35 5.47
C SER A 33 4.78 -0.64 6.46
N CYS A 34 4.25 -0.72 7.69
CA CYS A 34 4.83 -1.47 8.81
C CYS A 34 5.18 -2.94 8.53
N CYS A 35 4.46 -3.64 7.65
CA CYS A 35 4.77 -5.03 7.28
C CYS A 35 5.05 -5.22 5.78
N GLY A 36 5.29 -4.14 5.05
CA GLY A 36 5.54 -4.21 3.60
C GLY A 36 4.30 -4.50 2.75
N MET A 37 3.09 -4.43 3.32
CA MET A 37 1.85 -4.62 2.57
C MET A 37 1.66 -3.56 1.48
N TYR A 38 2.06 -2.32 1.78
CA TYR A 38 1.94 -1.20 0.86
C TYR A 38 3.26 -0.44 0.72
N GLU A 39 3.58 -0.07 -0.52
CA GLU A 39 4.75 0.72 -0.84
C GLU A 39 4.34 2.00 -1.57
N PHE A 40 4.84 3.14 -1.12
CA PHE A 40 4.65 4.40 -1.82
C PHE A 40 5.79 4.59 -2.83
N ALA A 41 5.45 4.59 -4.12
CA ALA A 41 6.41 4.54 -5.20
C ALA A 41 6.27 5.69 -6.19
N SER A 42 7.31 5.87 -6.99
CA SER A 42 7.32 6.78 -8.13
C SER A 42 8.00 6.15 -9.34
N GLY A 43 7.53 6.52 -10.53
CA GLY A 43 8.03 6.04 -11.82
C GLY A 43 7.44 6.85 -12.96
N GLY A 44 8.24 7.12 -13.99
CA GLY A 44 7.80 7.89 -15.17
C GLY A 44 7.24 9.27 -14.85
N GLY A 45 7.71 9.94 -13.79
CA GLY A 45 7.21 11.25 -13.35
C GLY A 45 5.88 11.23 -12.60
N THR A 46 5.36 10.05 -12.26
CA THR A 46 4.13 9.87 -11.48
C THR A 46 4.40 9.14 -10.17
N PHE A 47 3.50 9.30 -9.21
CA PHE A 47 3.48 8.59 -7.93
C PHE A 47 2.30 7.62 -7.90
N PHE A 48 2.44 6.52 -7.18
CA PHE A 48 1.43 5.47 -7.03
C PHE A 48 1.72 4.63 -5.78
N VAL A 49 0.74 3.85 -5.34
CA VAL A 49 0.90 2.89 -4.24
C VAL A 49 0.97 1.49 -4.85
N LEU A 50 1.92 0.68 -4.39
CA LEU A 50 2.03 -0.73 -4.76
C LEU A 50 1.55 -1.62 -3.62
N ARG A 51 0.97 -2.77 -3.97
CA ARG A 51 0.78 -3.90 -3.07
C ARG A 51 1.33 -5.18 -3.69
N HIS A 52 1.84 -6.08 -2.86
CA HIS A 52 2.19 -7.43 -3.27
C HIS A 52 0.94 -8.31 -3.38
N VAL A 53 0.80 -9.03 -4.49
CA VAL A 53 -0.30 -10.00 -4.71
C VAL A 53 0.18 -11.45 -4.80
N GLY A 54 1.39 -11.72 -4.31
CA GLY A 54 2.03 -13.03 -4.30
C GLY A 54 3.01 -13.24 -5.46
N GLY A 55 4.08 -13.99 -5.19
CA GLY A 55 5.20 -14.16 -6.11
C GLY A 55 5.89 -12.82 -6.43
N ALA A 56 6.34 -12.64 -7.67
CA ALA A 56 6.97 -11.41 -8.17
C ALA A 56 5.95 -10.41 -8.79
N ARG A 57 4.68 -10.48 -8.39
CA ARG A 57 3.60 -9.66 -8.97
C ARG A 57 3.18 -8.55 -8.01
N TYR A 58 2.99 -7.38 -8.59
CA TYR A 58 2.50 -6.19 -7.92
C TYR A 58 1.25 -5.69 -8.60
N GLU A 59 0.38 -5.09 -7.80
CA GLU A 59 -0.69 -4.23 -8.26
C GLU A 59 -0.44 -2.81 -7.79
N GLU A 60 -0.99 -1.85 -8.50
CA GLU A 60 -0.91 -0.44 -8.17
C GLU A 60 -2.27 0.21 -8.03
N THR A 61 -2.32 1.29 -7.26
CA THR A 61 -3.48 2.18 -7.18
C THR A 61 -3.04 3.62 -6.94
N GLY A 62 -3.98 4.56 -7.02
CA GLY A 62 -3.76 5.97 -6.70
C GLY A 62 -2.75 6.67 -7.61
N ARG A 63 -2.55 6.18 -8.84
CA ARG A 63 -1.57 6.75 -9.78
C ARG A 63 -1.89 8.21 -10.09
N GLY A 64 -0.89 9.07 -9.96
CA GLY A 64 -1.03 10.48 -10.32
C GLY A 64 0.07 11.37 -9.75
N ARG A 65 -0.32 12.60 -9.41
CA ARG A 65 0.57 13.56 -8.73
C ARG A 65 0.78 13.16 -7.28
N TYR A 66 1.90 13.60 -6.70
CA TYR A 66 2.27 13.29 -5.32
C TYR A 66 1.13 13.42 -4.29
N PRO A 67 0.32 14.50 -4.25
CA PRO A 67 -0.73 14.62 -3.23
C PRO A 67 -1.84 13.58 -3.38
N ILE A 68 -2.18 13.19 -4.61
CA ILE A 68 -3.24 12.21 -4.90
C ILE A 68 -2.77 10.83 -4.44
N ALA A 69 -1.57 10.43 -4.87
CA ALA A 69 -1.00 9.14 -4.51
C ALA A 69 -0.71 9.04 -3.00
N LEU A 70 -0.27 10.13 -2.37
CA LEU A 70 -0.05 10.17 -0.93
C LEU A 70 -1.36 10.04 -0.14
N ALA A 71 -2.45 10.67 -0.59
CA ALA A 71 -3.76 10.52 0.04
C ALA A 71 -4.24 9.07 -0.02
N ALA A 72 -4.07 8.39 -1.17
CA ALA A 72 -4.36 6.97 -1.31
C ALA A 72 -3.50 6.13 -0.36
N TYR A 73 -2.18 6.39 -0.30
CA TYR A 73 -1.27 5.71 0.61
C TYR A 73 -1.71 5.82 2.08
N ILE A 74 -1.99 7.04 2.54
CA ILE A 74 -2.41 7.31 3.91
C ILE A 74 -3.72 6.57 4.25
N ALA A 75 -4.70 6.60 3.34
CA ALA A 75 -5.97 5.90 3.54
C ALA A 75 -5.77 4.38 3.68
N LEU A 76 -4.98 3.77 2.80
CA LEU A 76 -4.64 2.34 2.86
C LEU A 76 -3.90 1.99 4.15
N VAL A 77 -2.92 2.79 4.57
CA VAL A 77 -2.18 2.57 5.82
C VAL A 77 -3.07 2.73 7.06
N LYS A 78 -4.03 3.67 7.05
CA LYS A 78 -5.00 3.82 8.14
C LYS A 78 -5.84 2.56 8.32
N GLN A 79 -6.36 2.02 7.22
CA GLN A 79 -7.14 0.79 7.23
C GLN A 79 -6.31 -0.39 7.73
N HIS A 80 -5.11 -0.54 7.18
CA HIS A 80 -4.17 -1.57 7.61
C HIS A 80 -3.82 -1.50 9.10
N HIS A 81 -3.61 -0.30 9.64
CA HIS A 81 -3.40 -0.13 11.08
C HIS A 81 -4.65 -0.47 11.90
N ALA A 82 -5.85 -0.20 11.38
CA ALA A 82 -7.09 -0.61 12.02
C ALA A 82 -7.21 -2.14 12.06
N ASP A 83 -6.84 -2.83 10.99
CA ASP A 83 -6.82 -4.30 10.91
C ASP A 83 -5.86 -4.91 11.92
N HIS A 84 -4.62 -4.40 12.01
CA HIS A 84 -3.67 -4.81 13.04
C HIS A 84 -4.24 -4.65 14.45
N ARG A 85 -4.85 -3.49 14.76
CA ARG A 85 -5.49 -3.27 16.06
C ARG A 85 -6.66 -4.24 16.31
N GLY A 86 -7.45 -4.54 15.27
CA GLY A 86 -8.52 -5.54 15.34
C GLY A 86 -8.01 -6.94 15.68
N ARG A 87 -6.78 -7.27 15.26
CA ARG A 87 -6.07 -8.53 15.59
C ARG A 87 -5.34 -8.50 16.93
N GLY A 88 -5.36 -7.35 17.64
CA GLY A 88 -4.62 -7.16 18.89
C GLY A 88 -3.12 -6.89 18.69
N GLU A 89 -2.70 -6.61 17.46
CA GLU A 89 -1.32 -6.30 17.11
C GLU A 89 -1.08 -4.79 17.20
N ARG A 90 0.15 -4.40 17.54
CA ARG A 90 0.56 -3.00 17.53
C ARG A 90 1.30 -2.71 16.23
N PRO A 91 0.69 -1.99 15.26
CA PRO A 91 1.40 -1.63 14.04
C PRO A 91 2.52 -0.64 14.36
N GLU A 92 3.65 -0.77 13.66
CA GLU A 92 4.72 0.21 13.74
C GLU A 92 4.23 1.58 13.24
N PRO A 93 4.69 2.70 13.84
CA PRO A 93 4.25 4.02 13.43
C PRO A 93 4.70 4.34 12.01
N ASP A 94 3.75 4.70 11.15
CA ASP A 94 4.03 5.14 9.78
C ASP A 94 4.34 6.65 9.74
N THR A 95 5.43 7.01 9.07
CA THR A 95 5.93 8.40 9.03
C THR A 95 4.99 9.34 8.26
N TYR A 96 4.34 8.87 7.20
CA TYR A 96 3.38 9.70 6.46
C TYR A 96 2.06 9.85 7.22
N LEU A 97 1.62 8.79 7.91
CA LEU A 97 0.47 8.87 8.81
C LEU A 97 0.72 9.84 9.97
N ALA A 98 1.91 9.81 10.57
CA ALA A 98 2.28 10.70 11.66
C ALA A 98 2.40 12.18 11.23
N ARG A 99 2.71 12.44 9.96
CA ARG A 99 2.80 13.80 9.38
C ARG A 99 1.45 14.39 9.01
N GLU A 100 0.47 13.56 8.65
CA GLU A 100 -0.89 14.02 8.37
C GLU A 100 -1.50 14.71 9.59
N GLY A 101 -1.37 14.11 10.78
CA GLY A 101 -1.84 14.70 12.04
C GLY A 101 -1.11 15.97 12.49
N ARG A 102 -0.10 16.43 11.74
CA ARG A 102 0.64 17.69 12.00
C ARG A 102 0.32 18.80 11.01
N ARG A 103 -0.60 18.58 10.05
CA ARG A 103 -1.10 19.66 9.20
C ARG A 103 -2.26 20.37 9.90
N GLY A 104 -1.93 21.47 10.58
CA GLY A 104 -2.83 22.60 10.90
C GLY A 104 -3.90 22.32 11.94
#